data_AF-A0A8B6CS71-F1
#
_entry.id   AF-A0A8B6CS71-F1
#
_cell.length_a   1.000
_cell.length_b   1.000
_cell.length_c   1.000
_cell.angle_alpha   90.00
_cell.angle_beta   90.00
_cell.angle_gamma   90.00
#
_symmetry.space_group_name_H-M   'P 1'
#
loop_
_entity.id
_entity.type
_entity.pdbx_description
1 polymer ?
#
loop_
_entity_poly.entity_id
_entity_poly.type
_entity_poly.pdbx_seq_one_letter_code
_entity_poly.pdbx_strand_id
1 'polypeptide(L)'
;MKVTRDHTLISTDDYRKIENIPVNLKCDTHGKKFDLYCKNHDVAICVACFPSLHKHCSDVISLDEASKNAKRSTALDDLEDSIKVALENLKGFINNRNQAIKNLKIEEQSVRKSISEMRANVNKHLNELENKMLDDLSQRYENCKSKYGEAQKYLNKTEKEVNLLQEQTSQMKLVGSDLQVFLGTRQMNNLIHNKVKHVRSITSTLQDYKIGVEIHKGITSLLENVDRFGKIKVEENTFSLPFKDAKVDQAQIVHIPTGQSFDRTSLQLRQKFQIKDKNNYTQMSGDVGFYQIVIY
;
A
#
# COMPACT_ATOMS: atom_id res chain seq x y z
N MET A 1 70.63 -25.63 -32.19
CA MET A 1 69.21 -25.76 -31.82
C MET A 1 68.83 -24.58 -30.94
N LYS A 2 68.04 -23.62 -31.44
CA LYS A 2 67.50 -22.51 -30.63
C LYS A 2 66.20 -22.99 -29.99
N VAL A 3 66.23 -23.21 -28.68
CA VAL A 3 65.04 -23.51 -27.88
C VAL A 3 64.43 -22.18 -27.46
N THR A 4 63.27 -21.83 -28.01
CA THR A 4 62.46 -20.69 -27.54
C THR A 4 61.71 -21.15 -26.29
N ARG A 5 62.29 -20.85 -25.12
CA ARG A 5 61.62 -20.96 -23.81
C ARG A 5 60.58 -19.84 -23.71
N ASP A 6 59.41 -20.17 -23.14
CA ASP A 6 58.26 -19.29 -22.84
C ASP A 6 57.04 -19.48 -23.76
N HIS A 7 56.43 -20.67 -23.69
CA HIS A 7 55.03 -20.87 -24.08
C HIS A 7 54.24 -21.38 -22.87
N THR A 8 53.15 -20.71 -22.54
CA THR A 8 52.20 -21.17 -21.51
C THR A 8 51.08 -21.93 -22.21
N LEU A 9 50.94 -23.23 -21.89
CA LEU A 9 49.81 -24.03 -22.35
C LEU A 9 48.58 -23.63 -21.52
N ILE A 10 47.50 -23.22 -22.21
CA ILE A 10 46.21 -22.91 -21.62
C ILE A 10 45.14 -23.83 -22.23
N SER A 11 44.11 -24.15 -21.46
CA SER A 11 42.97 -24.92 -21.96
C SER A 11 42.25 -24.14 -23.07
N THR A 12 41.68 -24.86 -24.04
CA THR A 12 40.80 -24.28 -25.06
C THR A 12 39.60 -23.55 -24.45
N ASP A 13 39.12 -24.01 -23.28
CA ASP A 13 38.01 -23.37 -22.57
C ASP A 13 38.41 -22.04 -21.92
N ASP A 14 39.66 -21.93 -21.45
CA ASP A 14 40.19 -20.68 -20.89
C ASP A 14 40.55 -19.69 -21.99
N TYR A 15 41.04 -20.16 -23.14
CA TYR A 15 41.30 -19.33 -24.30
C TYR A 15 40.02 -18.67 -24.85
N ARG A 16 38.92 -19.43 -24.92
CA ARG A 16 37.60 -18.92 -25.35
C ARG A 16 37.05 -17.80 -24.47
N LYS A 17 37.49 -17.69 -23.20
CA LYS A 17 37.09 -16.58 -22.31
C LYS A 17 37.71 -15.24 -22.73
N ILE A 18 38.79 -15.25 -23.51
CA ILE A 18 39.51 -14.05 -23.96
C ILE A 18 39.10 -13.64 -25.40
N GLU A 19 38.57 -14.58 -26.21
CA GLU A 19 38.21 -14.35 -27.62
C GLU A 19 37.11 -13.28 -27.88
N ASN A 20 36.39 -12.84 -26.85
CA ASN A 20 35.23 -11.95 -27.01
C ASN A 20 35.52 -10.45 -26.87
N ILE A 21 36.77 -10.02 -26.70
CA ILE A 21 37.12 -8.59 -26.75
C ILE A 21 37.64 -8.29 -28.16
N PRO A 22 36.89 -7.55 -29.01
CA PRO A 22 37.34 -7.22 -30.36
C PRO A 22 38.51 -6.25 -30.29
N VAL A 23 39.74 -6.77 -30.33
CA VAL A 23 40.95 -5.96 -30.39
C VAL A 23 41.39 -5.82 -31.84
N ASN A 24 41.34 -4.60 -32.37
CA ASN A 24 41.93 -4.31 -33.67
C ASN A 24 43.46 -4.25 -33.54
N LEU A 25 44.16 -5.10 -34.29
CA LEU A 25 45.62 -5.21 -34.24
C LEU A 25 46.33 -4.39 -35.33
N LYS A 26 45.58 -3.60 -36.11
CA LYS A 26 46.10 -2.78 -37.21
C LYS A 26 45.60 -1.35 -37.10
N CYS A 27 46.44 -0.43 -37.54
CA CYS A 27 46.11 0.97 -37.70
C CYS A 27 45.09 1.14 -38.82
N ASP A 28 43.94 1.73 -38.51
CA ASP A 28 42.87 1.97 -39.49
C ASP A 28 43.29 2.91 -40.62
N THR A 29 44.16 3.87 -40.34
CA THR A 29 44.63 4.86 -41.32
C THR A 29 45.66 4.29 -42.29
N HIS A 30 46.52 3.37 -41.85
CA HIS A 30 47.68 2.92 -42.62
C HIS A 30 47.68 1.42 -42.95
N GLY A 31 46.75 0.64 -42.39
CA GLY A 31 46.66 -0.82 -42.55
C GLY A 31 47.82 -1.61 -41.95
N LYS A 32 48.76 -0.94 -41.27
CA LYS A 32 49.97 -1.52 -40.67
C LYS A 32 49.70 -1.98 -39.25
N LYS A 33 50.48 -2.94 -38.75
CA LYS A 33 50.42 -3.36 -37.35
C LYS A 33 50.82 -2.20 -36.43
N PHE A 34 50.33 -2.24 -35.20
CA PHE A 34 50.79 -1.33 -34.15
C PHE A 34 52.14 -1.82 -33.61
N ASP A 35 53.11 -0.92 -33.54
CA ASP A 35 54.47 -1.21 -33.05
C ASP A 35 54.88 -0.29 -31.88
N LEU A 36 54.18 0.85 -31.74
CA LEU A 36 54.45 1.89 -30.75
C LEU A 36 53.19 2.17 -29.93
N TYR A 37 53.37 2.74 -28.76
CA TYR A 37 52.28 3.20 -27.90
C TYR A 37 52.58 4.63 -27.43
N CYS A 38 51.63 5.53 -27.66
CA CYS A 38 51.73 6.93 -27.27
C CYS A 38 51.05 7.14 -25.93
N LYS A 39 51.82 7.42 -24.87
CA LYS A 39 51.26 7.66 -23.52
C LYS A 39 50.49 8.97 -23.44
N ASN A 40 50.91 9.99 -24.18
CA ASN A 40 50.22 11.29 -24.21
C ASN A 40 48.75 11.18 -24.65
N HIS A 41 48.42 10.18 -25.48
CA HIS A 41 47.09 10.00 -26.06
C HIS A 41 46.46 8.64 -25.71
N ASP A 42 47.13 7.84 -24.87
CA ASP A 42 46.69 6.51 -24.45
C ASP A 42 46.28 5.58 -25.61
N VAL A 43 47.08 5.54 -26.68
CA VAL A 43 46.72 4.84 -27.94
C VAL A 43 47.91 4.09 -28.57
N ALA A 44 47.63 2.90 -29.08
CA ALA A 44 48.56 2.13 -29.90
C ALA A 44 48.66 2.74 -31.31
N ILE A 45 49.88 2.95 -31.81
CA ILE A 45 50.13 3.62 -33.09
C ILE A 45 51.11 2.80 -33.95
N CYS A 46 50.96 2.88 -35.27
CA CYS A 46 51.94 2.29 -36.19
C CYS A 46 53.10 3.26 -36.40
N VAL A 47 54.23 2.76 -36.90
CA VAL A 47 55.44 3.58 -37.16
C VAL A 47 55.16 4.79 -38.06
N ALA A 48 54.18 4.70 -38.98
CA ALA A 48 53.82 5.80 -39.88
C ALA A 48 53.00 6.92 -39.20
N CYS A 49 52.28 6.60 -38.11
CA CYS A 49 51.51 7.58 -37.33
C CYS A 49 52.43 8.49 -36.49
N PHE A 50 53.60 7.99 -36.08
CA PHE A 50 54.50 8.74 -35.22
C PHE A 50 55.00 10.06 -35.84
N PRO A 51 55.62 10.08 -37.04
CA PRO A 51 56.10 11.33 -37.64
C PRO A 51 54.99 12.23 -38.20
N SER A 52 53.76 11.71 -38.39
CA SER A 52 52.65 12.43 -39.00
C SER A 52 51.72 13.07 -37.97
N LEU A 53 51.17 12.28 -37.05
CA LEU A 53 50.14 12.70 -36.10
C LEU A 53 50.68 12.86 -34.67
N HIS A 54 51.72 12.10 -34.30
CA HIS A 54 52.26 12.07 -32.94
C HIS A 54 53.68 12.67 -32.86
N LYS A 55 54.06 13.52 -33.81
CA LYS A 55 55.43 14.08 -33.95
C LYS A 55 55.86 14.89 -32.72
N HIS A 56 54.90 15.49 -32.02
CA HIS A 56 55.12 16.31 -30.83
C HIS A 56 54.86 15.56 -29.52
N CYS A 57 54.53 14.26 -29.58
CA CYS A 57 54.38 13.44 -28.39
C CYS A 57 55.75 13.10 -27.82
N SER A 58 55.99 13.51 -26.58
CA SER A 58 57.26 13.31 -25.89
C SER A 58 57.41 11.92 -25.29
N ASP A 59 56.30 11.20 -25.07
CA ASP A 59 56.30 9.89 -24.39
C ASP A 59 55.65 8.83 -25.29
N VAL A 60 56.47 8.30 -26.20
CA VAL A 60 56.14 7.18 -27.08
C VAL A 60 57.12 6.05 -26.83
N ILE A 61 56.59 4.92 -26.40
CA ILE A 61 57.37 3.71 -26.10
C ILE A 61 57.02 2.60 -27.08
N SER A 62 57.81 1.53 -27.10
CA SER A 62 57.46 0.35 -27.90
C SER A 62 56.20 -0.31 -27.36
N LEU A 63 55.36 -0.86 -28.23
CA LEU A 63 54.15 -1.56 -27.82
C LEU A 63 54.46 -2.82 -26.99
N ASP A 64 55.61 -3.46 -27.24
CA ASP A 64 56.10 -4.60 -26.45
C ASP A 64 56.41 -4.18 -24.99
N GLU A 65 57.09 -3.04 -24.82
CA GLU A 65 57.35 -2.46 -23.50
C GLU A 65 56.06 -2.03 -22.79
N ALA A 66 55.15 -1.35 -23.49
CA ALA A 66 53.84 -0.99 -22.96
C ALA A 66 53.04 -2.22 -22.50
N SER A 67 53.04 -3.28 -23.32
CA SER A 67 52.35 -4.54 -23.02
C SER A 67 52.94 -5.28 -21.82
N LYS A 68 54.29 -5.30 -21.70
CA LYS A 68 54.97 -5.88 -20.53
C LYS A 68 54.71 -5.08 -19.27
N ASN A 69 54.68 -3.75 -19.36
CA ASN A 69 54.38 -2.88 -18.24
C ASN A 69 52.93 -3.07 -17.78
N ALA A 70 51.97 -3.09 -18.70
CA ALA A 70 50.56 -3.38 -18.39
C ALA A 70 50.40 -4.74 -17.69
N LYS A 71 51.06 -5.80 -18.21
CA LYS A 71 51.02 -7.15 -17.59
C LYS A 71 51.69 -7.24 -16.22
N ARG A 72 52.62 -6.35 -15.89
CA ARG A 72 53.35 -6.32 -14.60
C ARG A 72 52.75 -5.32 -13.61
N SER A 73 51.89 -4.42 -14.07
CA SER A 73 51.17 -3.46 -13.25
C SER A 73 49.99 -4.11 -12.52
N THR A 74 49.45 -3.42 -11.51
CA THR A 74 48.21 -3.81 -10.83
C THR A 74 46.96 -3.51 -11.65
N ALA A 75 47.08 -2.94 -12.85
CA ALA A 75 45.92 -2.45 -13.61
C ALA A 75 44.85 -3.50 -13.92
N LEU A 76 45.27 -4.75 -14.13
CA LEU A 76 44.33 -5.86 -14.31
C LEU A 76 43.67 -6.24 -12.99
N ASP A 77 44.41 -6.22 -11.87
CA ASP A 77 43.87 -6.47 -10.53
C ASP A 77 42.88 -5.37 -10.13
N ASP A 78 43.22 -4.10 -10.37
CA ASP A 78 42.38 -2.92 -10.10
C ASP A 78 41.10 -2.94 -10.96
N LEU A 79 41.20 -3.35 -12.23
CA LEU A 79 40.05 -3.54 -13.10
C LEU A 79 39.17 -4.70 -12.63
N GLU A 80 39.78 -5.83 -12.22
CA GLU A 80 39.05 -6.96 -11.67
C GLU A 80 38.27 -6.58 -10.40
N ASP A 81 38.91 -5.83 -9.50
CA ASP A 81 38.28 -5.35 -8.27
C ASP A 81 37.15 -4.34 -8.55
N SER A 82 37.35 -3.47 -9.54
CA SER A 82 36.30 -2.55 -10.02
C SER A 82 35.08 -3.30 -10.56
N ILE A 83 35.31 -4.37 -11.34
CA ILE A 83 34.26 -5.24 -11.85
C ILE A 83 33.56 -5.97 -10.69
N LYS A 84 34.30 -6.46 -9.69
CA LYS A 84 33.71 -7.11 -8.49
C LYS A 84 32.79 -6.14 -7.74
N VAL A 85 33.25 -4.92 -7.47
CA VAL A 85 32.44 -3.88 -6.81
C VAL A 85 31.18 -3.57 -7.61
N ALA A 86 31.29 -3.43 -8.93
CA ALA A 86 30.13 -3.20 -9.80
C ALA A 86 29.13 -4.38 -9.73
N LEU A 87 29.61 -5.62 -9.75
CA LEU A 87 28.77 -6.82 -9.64
C LEU A 87 28.07 -6.91 -8.27
N GLU A 88 28.74 -6.57 -7.18
CA GLU A 88 28.14 -6.53 -5.84
C GLU A 88 27.03 -5.47 -5.76
N ASN A 89 27.29 -4.26 -6.29
CA ASN A 89 26.29 -3.20 -6.35
C ASN A 89 25.06 -3.62 -7.16
N LEU A 90 25.27 -4.24 -8.32
CA LEU A 90 24.18 -4.76 -9.16
C LEU A 90 23.35 -5.85 -8.45
N LYS A 91 24.01 -6.79 -7.75
CA LYS A 91 23.32 -7.82 -6.95
C LYS A 91 22.47 -7.18 -5.84
N GLY A 92 23.02 -6.19 -5.15
CA GLY A 92 22.30 -5.42 -4.13
C GLY A 92 21.06 -4.72 -4.70
N PHE A 93 21.21 -4.06 -5.86
CA PHE A 93 20.11 -3.39 -6.55
C PHE A 93 18.99 -4.35 -6.94
N ILE A 94 19.35 -5.47 -7.58
CA ILE A 94 18.38 -6.50 -7.99
C ILE A 94 17.61 -7.03 -6.77
N ASN A 95 18.30 -7.34 -5.67
CA ASN A 95 17.65 -7.82 -4.46
C ASN A 95 16.70 -6.76 -3.85
N ASN A 96 17.12 -5.50 -3.78
CA ASN A 96 16.30 -4.41 -3.27
C ASN A 96 15.04 -4.19 -4.13
N ARG A 97 15.16 -4.24 -5.46
CA ARG A 97 14.00 -4.13 -6.37
C ARG A 97 13.06 -5.32 -6.23
N ASN A 98 13.58 -6.53 -6.09
CA ASN A 98 12.77 -7.72 -5.82
C ASN A 98 11.99 -7.61 -4.50
N GLN A 99 12.61 -7.09 -3.44
CA GLN A 99 11.93 -6.82 -2.18
C GLN A 99 10.86 -5.74 -2.32
N ALA A 100 11.15 -4.65 -3.03
CA ALA A 100 10.18 -3.59 -3.27
C ALA A 100 8.94 -4.08 -4.03
N ILE A 101 9.11 -4.95 -5.04
CA ILE A 101 7.97 -5.58 -5.75
C ILE A 101 7.12 -6.44 -4.81
N LYS A 102 7.76 -7.22 -3.92
CA LYS A 102 7.03 -8.01 -2.91
C LYS A 102 6.25 -7.12 -1.94
N ASN A 103 6.87 -6.05 -1.47
CA ASN A 103 6.22 -5.09 -0.57
C ASN A 103 5.04 -4.38 -1.24
N LEU A 104 5.21 -3.95 -2.50
CA LEU A 104 4.13 -3.35 -3.28
C LEU A 104 2.92 -4.30 -3.41
N LYS A 105 3.17 -5.61 -3.53
CA LYS A 105 2.09 -6.61 -3.55
C LYS A 105 1.37 -6.72 -2.22
N ILE A 106 2.09 -6.65 -1.10
CA ILE A 106 1.51 -6.66 0.24
C ILE A 106 0.68 -5.39 0.48
N GLU A 107 1.19 -4.23 0.07
CA GLU A 107 0.48 -2.95 0.15
C GLU A 107 -0.80 -2.98 -0.69
N GLU A 108 -0.75 -3.50 -1.92
CA GLU A 108 -1.92 -3.68 -2.77
C GLU A 108 -2.99 -4.56 -2.12
N GLN A 109 -2.59 -5.68 -1.52
CA GLN A 109 -3.50 -6.56 -0.79
C GLN A 109 -4.10 -5.88 0.44
N SER A 110 -3.30 -5.10 1.17
CA SER A 110 -3.76 -4.33 2.32
C SER A 110 -4.82 -3.30 1.92
N VAL A 111 -4.56 -2.50 0.88
CA VAL A 111 -5.51 -1.52 0.35
C VAL A 111 -6.80 -2.19 -0.12
N ARG A 112 -6.72 -3.33 -0.81
CA ARG A 112 -7.92 -4.10 -1.19
C ARG A 112 -8.73 -4.53 0.02
N LYS A 113 -8.07 -4.99 1.08
CA LYS A 113 -8.72 -5.39 2.32
C LYS A 113 -9.43 -4.21 2.96
N SER A 114 -8.78 -3.06 3.07
CA SER A 114 -9.38 -1.83 3.62
C SER A 114 -10.60 -1.36 2.84
N ILE A 115 -10.59 -1.46 1.50
CA ILE A 115 -11.77 -1.15 0.67
C ILE A 115 -12.93 -2.10 0.99
N SER A 116 -12.64 -3.41 1.10
CA SER A 116 -13.65 -4.42 1.43
C SER A 116 -14.23 -4.21 2.83
N GLU A 117 -13.39 -3.92 3.81
CA GLU A 117 -13.78 -3.64 5.20
C GLU A 117 -14.64 -2.37 5.28
N MET A 118 -14.28 -1.30 4.58
CA MET A 118 -15.08 -0.08 4.50
C MET A 118 -16.48 -0.36 3.96
N ARG A 119 -16.60 -1.11 2.85
CA ARG A 119 -17.91 -1.49 2.29
C ARG A 119 -18.72 -2.34 3.27
N ALA A 120 -18.09 -3.32 3.91
CA ALA A 120 -18.76 -4.17 4.89
C ALA A 120 -19.30 -3.36 6.07
N ASN A 121 -18.53 -2.38 6.57
CA ASN A 121 -18.95 -1.50 7.66
C ASN A 121 -20.14 -0.62 7.26
N VAL A 122 -20.14 -0.05 6.05
CA VAL A 122 -21.29 0.73 5.54
C VAL A 122 -22.54 -0.14 5.49
N ASN A 123 -22.45 -1.33 4.90
CA ASN A 123 -23.59 -2.25 4.80
C ASN A 123 -24.10 -2.67 6.19
N LYS A 124 -23.19 -2.99 7.12
CA LYS A 124 -23.56 -3.34 8.49
C LYS A 124 -24.34 -2.21 9.15
N HIS A 125 -23.87 -0.97 9.01
CA HIS A 125 -24.56 0.18 9.59
C HIS A 125 -25.93 0.42 8.95
N LEU A 126 -26.06 0.29 7.62
CA LEU A 126 -27.35 0.41 6.95
C LEU A 126 -28.35 -0.67 7.41
N ASN A 127 -27.89 -1.91 7.58
CA ASN A 127 -28.73 -2.98 8.12
C ASN A 127 -29.17 -2.70 9.57
N GLU A 128 -28.29 -2.15 10.41
CA GLU A 128 -28.65 -1.73 11.78
C GLU A 128 -29.71 -0.62 11.78
N LEU A 129 -29.63 0.33 10.85
CA LEU A 129 -30.63 1.39 10.71
C LEU A 129 -31.98 0.85 10.21
N GLU A 130 -31.96 -0.06 9.24
CA GLU A 130 -33.17 -0.74 8.75
C GLU A 130 -33.86 -1.52 9.87
N ASN A 131 -33.12 -2.36 10.59
CA ASN A 131 -33.67 -3.17 11.68
C ASN A 131 -34.30 -2.29 12.77
N LYS A 132 -33.63 -1.20 13.17
CA LYS A 132 -34.22 -0.24 14.12
C LYS A 132 -35.53 0.37 13.62
N MET A 133 -35.62 0.65 12.32
CA MET A 133 -36.83 1.19 11.71
C MET A 133 -37.96 0.16 11.65
N LEU A 134 -37.63 -1.11 11.37
CA LEU A 134 -38.59 -2.22 11.38
C LEU A 134 -39.09 -2.55 12.79
N ASP A 135 -38.21 -2.44 13.79
CA ASP A 135 -38.57 -2.61 15.20
C ASP A 135 -39.54 -1.49 15.65
N ASP A 136 -39.23 -0.22 15.33
CA ASP A 136 -40.11 0.92 15.63
C ASP A 136 -41.47 0.78 14.91
N LEU A 137 -41.45 0.36 13.64
CA LEU A 137 -42.67 0.06 12.88
C LEU A 137 -43.52 -1.01 13.59
N SER A 138 -42.90 -2.12 13.99
CA SER A 138 -43.58 -3.23 14.67
C SER A 138 -44.18 -2.78 15.99
N GLN A 139 -43.43 -2.02 16.79
CA GLN A 139 -43.91 -1.48 18.07
C GLN A 139 -45.09 -0.52 17.89
N ARG A 140 -45.01 0.40 16.91
CA ARG A 140 -46.10 1.33 16.60
C ARG A 140 -47.34 0.61 16.10
N TYR A 141 -47.16 -0.39 15.24
CA TYR A 141 -48.25 -1.21 14.75
C TYR A 141 -48.97 -1.94 15.88
N GLU A 142 -48.23 -2.66 16.74
CA GLU A 142 -48.84 -3.39 17.86
C GLU A 142 -49.54 -2.45 18.86
N ASN A 143 -49.00 -1.24 19.09
CA ASN A 143 -49.67 -0.23 19.91
C ASN A 143 -51.01 0.22 19.29
N CYS A 144 -51.05 0.48 17.97
CA CYS A 144 -52.28 0.86 17.27
C CYS A 144 -53.30 -0.28 17.28
N LYS A 145 -52.84 -1.50 16.98
CA LYS A 145 -53.65 -2.72 17.01
C LYS A 145 -54.23 -3.01 18.39
N SER A 146 -53.47 -2.79 19.46
CA SER A 146 -53.97 -2.94 20.84
C SER A 146 -55.12 -1.98 21.12
N LYS A 147 -54.97 -0.70 20.77
CA LYS A 147 -56.02 0.32 20.96
C LYS A 147 -57.30 -0.03 20.18
N TYR A 148 -57.17 -0.45 18.92
CA TYR A 148 -58.32 -0.92 18.15
C TYR A 148 -58.95 -2.16 18.78
N GLY A 149 -58.14 -3.11 19.24
CA GLY A 149 -58.61 -4.35 19.87
C GLY A 149 -59.38 -4.10 21.17
N GLU A 150 -58.92 -3.18 22.02
CA GLU A 150 -59.62 -2.80 23.25
C GLU A 150 -60.97 -2.15 22.96
N ALA A 151 -61.00 -1.18 22.04
CA ALA A 151 -62.24 -0.53 21.61
C ALA A 151 -63.23 -1.54 21.02
N GLN A 152 -62.75 -2.42 20.14
CA GLN A 152 -63.57 -3.45 19.51
C GLN A 152 -64.13 -4.45 20.53
N LYS A 153 -63.33 -4.90 21.50
CA LYS A 153 -63.81 -5.77 22.59
C LYS A 153 -64.93 -5.11 23.39
N TYR A 154 -64.79 -3.83 23.72
CA TYR A 154 -65.83 -3.09 24.43
C TYR A 154 -67.11 -2.93 23.61
N LEU A 155 -66.97 -2.58 22.33
CA LEU A 155 -68.12 -2.42 21.42
C LEU A 155 -68.86 -3.74 21.24
N ASN A 156 -68.15 -4.86 21.00
CA ASN A 156 -68.75 -6.19 20.89
C ASN A 156 -69.46 -6.63 22.19
N LYS A 157 -68.91 -6.28 23.36
CA LYS A 157 -69.58 -6.56 24.64
C LYS A 157 -70.88 -5.76 24.76
N THR A 158 -70.82 -4.47 24.43
CA THR A 158 -71.97 -3.57 24.51
C THR A 158 -73.07 -3.97 23.52
N GLU A 159 -72.69 -4.39 22.31
CA GLU A 159 -73.61 -4.93 21.31
C GLU A 159 -74.39 -6.12 21.85
N LYS A 160 -73.71 -7.12 22.45
CA LYS A 160 -74.37 -8.28 23.07
C LYS A 160 -75.35 -7.88 24.17
N GLU A 161 -74.96 -6.93 25.02
CA GLU A 161 -75.81 -6.42 26.10
C GLU A 161 -77.04 -5.68 25.54
N VAL A 162 -76.89 -4.90 24.48
CA VAL A 162 -78.00 -4.20 23.82
C VAL A 162 -78.95 -5.18 23.12
N ASN A 163 -78.42 -6.22 22.47
CA ASN A 163 -79.25 -7.28 21.87
C ASN A 163 -80.07 -8.02 22.93
N LEU A 164 -79.49 -8.32 24.10
CA LEU A 164 -80.22 -8.91 25.21
C LEU A 164 -81.34 -7.99 25.72
N LEU A 165 -81.06 -6.69 25.87
CA LEU A 165 -82.09 -5.71 26.24
C LEU A 165 -83.22 -5.65 25.21
N GLN A 166 -82.90 -5.75 23.91
CA GLN A 166 -83.89 -5.79 22.83
C GLN A 166 -84.79 -7.03 22.93
N GLU A 167 -84.21 -8.21 23.16
CA GLU A 167 -84.97 -9.46 23.35
C GLU A 167 -85.90 -9.35 24.57
N GLN A 168 -85.38 -8.88 25.70
CA GLN A 168 -86.18 -8.68 26.92
C GLN A 168 -87.31 -7.67 26.71
N THR A 169 -87.05 -6.56 25.99
CA THR A 169 -88.08 -5.58 25.63
C THR A 169 -89.19 -6.22 24.80
N SER A 170 -88.81 -7.06 23.84
CA SER A 170 -89.75 -7.76 22.95
C SER A 170 -90.62 -8.76 23.72
N GLN A 171 -90.02 -9.52 24.64
CA GLN A 171 -90.78 -10.45 25.50
C GLN A 171 -91.72 -9.70 26.44
N MET A 172 -91.26 -8.63 27.09
CA MET A 172 -92.09 -7.81 27.98
C MET A 172 -93.31 -7.24 27.25
N LYS A 173 -93.16 -6.85 25.97
CA LYS A 173 -94.27 -6.39 25.13
C LYS A 173 -95.31 -7.49 24.84
N LEU A 174 -94.88 -8.76 24.72
CA LEU A 174 -95.76 -9.88 24.36
C LEU A 174 -96.50 -10.46 25.56
N VAL A 175 -95.83 -10.59 26.70
CA VAL A 175 -96.34 -11.36 27.87
C VAL A 175 -96.37 -10.57 29.18
N GLY A 176 -95.88 -9.33 29.20
CA GLY A 176 -95.83 -8.50 30.42
C GLY A 176 -97.19 -7.87 30.75
N SER A 177 -97.46 -7.67 32.04
CA SER A 177 -98.62 -6.86 32.47
C SER A 177 -98.41 -5.37 32.19
N ASP A 178 -99.49 -4.60 32.10
CA ASP A 178 -99.43 -3.15 31.82
C ASP A 178 -98.45 -2.40 32.75
N LEU A 179 -98.45 -2.75 34.04
CA LEU A 179 -97.53 -2.17 35.01
C LEU A 179 -96.07 -2.58 34.76
N GLN A 180 -95.82 -3.85 34.44
CA GLN A 180 -94.47 -4.35 34.10
C GLN A 180 -93.94 -3.68 32.84
N VAL A 181 -94.78 -3.54 31.79
CA VAL A 181 -94.43 -2.86 30.54
C VAL A 181 -94.08 -1.39 30.81
N PHE A 182 -94.91 -0.68 31.58
CA PHE A 182 -94.68 0.74 31.89
C PHE A 182 -93.37 0.96 32.67
N LEU A 183 -93.17 0.21 33.76
CA LEU A 183 -91.97 0.36 34.61
C LEU A 183 -90.71 -0.14 33.89
N GLY A 184 -90.78 -1.29 33.22
CA GLY A 184 -89.66 -1.89 32.52
C GLY A 184 -89.17 -1.06 31.34
N THR A 185 -90.09 -0.45 30.57
CA THR A 185 -89.72 0.47 29.47
C THR A 185 -88.90 1.65 29.98
N ARG A 186 -89.29 2.25 31.12
CA ARG A 186 -88.53 3.35 31.75
C ARG A 186 -87.13 2.92 32.19
N GLN A 187 -87.03 1.74 32.81
CA GLN A 187 -85.74 1.18 33.24
C GLN A 187 -84.83 0.88 32.03
N MET A 188 -85.36 0.22 31.00
CA MET A 188 -84.61 -0.11 29.78
C MET A 188 -84.15 1.14 29.03
N ASN A 189 -84.99 2.16 28.93
CA ASN A 189 -84.60 3.45 28.34
C ASN A 189 -83.41 4.08 29.07
N ASN A 190 -83.40 4.05 30.40
CA ASN A 190 -82.27 4.56 31.18
C ASN A 190 -80.99 3.74 30.94
N LEU A 191 -81.10 2.40 30.91
CA LEU A 191 -79.98 1.51 30.62
C LEU A 191 -79.39 1.77 29.22
N ILE A 192 -80.22 1.82 28.18
CA ILE A 192 -79.77 2.13 26.81
C ILE A 192 -79.16 3.52 26.76
N HIS A 193 -79.77 4.53 27.38
CA HIS A 193 -79.22 5.88 27.39
C HIS A 193 -77.80 5.91 27.96
N ASN A 194 -77.57 5.23 29.09
CA ASN A 194 -76.25 5.14 29.71
C ASN A 194 -75.23 4.36 28.85
N LYS A 195 -75.65 3.30 28.16
CA LYS A 195 -74.77 2.54 27.25
C LYS A 195 -74.40 3.37 26.02
N VAL A 196 -75.37 4.01 25.37
CA VAL A 196 -75.14 4.89 24.21
C VAL A 196 -74.24 6.06 24.57
N LYS A 197 -74.41 6.65 25.77
CA LYS A 197 -73.53 7.72 26.27
C LYS A 197 -72.07 7.25 26.38
N HIS A 198 -71.82 6.06 26.93
CA HIS A 198 -70.47 5.51 27.01
C HIS A 198 -69.88 5.15 25.65
N VAL A 199 -70.66 4.53 24.75
CA VAL A 199 -70.22 4.24 23.38
C VAL A 199 -69.79 5.54 22.69
N ARG A 200 -70.61 6.59 22.79
CA ARG A 200 -70.28 7.91 22.22
C ARG A 200 -69.01 8.50 22.82
N SER A 201 -68.78 8.32 24.12
CA SER A 201 -67.55 8.76 24.78
C SER A 201 -66.33 8.05 24.20
N ILE A 202 -66.39 6.73 24.02
CA ILE A 202 -65.27 5.96 23.48
C ILE A 202 -65.05 6.29 22.01
N THR A 203 -66.11 6.27 21.19
CA THR A 203 -65.98 6.54 19.75
C THR A 203 -65.48 7.94 19.46
N SER A 204 -65.76 8.92 20.32
CA SER A 204 -65.20 10.28 20.20
C SER A 204 -63.68 10.35 20.41
N THR A 205 -63.08 9.33 21.02
CA THR A 205 -61.62 9.25 21.26
C THR A 205 -60.90 8.34 20.26
N LEU A 206 -61.64 7.61 19.42
CA LEU A 206 -61.05 6.74 18.41
C LEU A 206 -60.46 7.58 17.28
N GLN A 207 -59.28 7.16 16.82
CA GLN A 207 -58.56 7.79 15.73
C GLN A 207 -58.28 6.75 14.66
N ASP A 208 -58.31 7.18 13.40
CA ASP A 208 -57.82 6.37 12.30
C ASP A 208 -56.30 6.54 12.16
N TYR A 209 -55.58 5.42 12.23
CA TYR A 209 -54.14 5.40 12.12
C TYR A 209 -53.71 5.09 10.68
N LYS A 210 -52.88 5.95 10.10
CA LYS A 210 -52.17 5.70 8.84
C LYS A 210 -50.68 5.58 9.15
N ILE A 211 -50.10 4.44 8.78
CA ILE A 211 -48.66 4.23 8.89
C ILE A 211 -48.01 4.72 7.60
N GLY A 212 -47.04 5.62 7.73
CA GLY A 212 -46.25 6.15 6.62
C GLY A 212 -44.76 6.04 6.94
N VAL A 213 -43.95 6.18 5.91
CA VAL A 213 -42.49 6.16 6.01
C VAL A 213 -41.95 7.50 5.51
N GLU A 214 -41.10 8.13 6.32
CA GLU A 214 -40.32 9.29 5.92
C GLU A 214 -38.84 8.90 5.95
N ILE A 215 -38.21 8.89 4.78
CA ILE A 215 -36.79 8.53 4.66
C ILE A 215 -35.94 9.75 5.01
N HIS A 216 -34.94 9.53 5.86
CA HIS A 216 -34.05 10.60 6.29
C HIS A 216 -33.26 11.18 5.10
N LYS A 217 -33.25 12.52 4.97
CA LYS A 217 -32.59 13.24 3.86
C LYS A 217 -31.13 12.87 3.65
N GLY A 218 -30.42 12.50 4.72
CA GLY A 218 -29.04 12.04 4.65
C GLY A 218 -28.85 10.77 3.82
N ILE A 219 -29.82 9.84 3.83
CA ILE A 219 -29.77 8.62 3.00
C ILE A 219 -29.98 8.98 1.53
N THR A 220 -30.95 9.82 1.23
CA THR A 220 -31.18 10.33 -0.13
C THR A 220 -29.94 11.05 -0.65
N SER A 221 -29.35 11.92 0.18
CA SER A 221 -28.13 12.65 -0.17
C SER A 221 -26.94 11.71 -0.39
N LEU A 222 -26.83 10.63 0.38
CA LEU A 222 -25.77 9.64 0.20
C LEU A 222 -25.88 8.97 -1.19
N LEU A 223 -27.10 8.59 -1.59
CA LEU A 223 -27.36 7.94 -2.89
C LEU A 223 -27.15 8.88 -4.08
N GLU A 224 -27.43 10.17 -3.91
CA GLU A 224 -27.28 11.16 -4.97
C GLU A 224 -25.84 11.67 -5.13
N ASN A 225 -25.09 11.80 -4.01
CA ASN A 225 -23.81 12.52 -4.02
C ASN A 225 -22.57 11.61 -3.95
N VAL A 226 -22.71 10.32 -3.70
CA VAL A 226 -21.56 9.39 -3.59
C VAL A 226 -21.46 8.51 -4.83
N ASP A 227 -20.53 8.84 -5.73
CA ASP A 227 -20.23 8.09 -6.97
C ASP A 227 -19.03 7.13 -6.84
N ARG A 228 -18.21 7.30 -5.80
CA ARG A 228 -17.00 6.49 -5.55
C ARG A 228 -16.66 6.44 -4.05
N PHE A 229 -16.07 5.33 -3.63
CA PHE A 229 -15.61 5.14 -2.24
C PHE A 229 -14.39 5.98 -1.88
N GLY A 230 -13.57 6.33 -2.87
CA GLY A 230 -12.35 7.09 -2.63
C GLY A 230 -11.47 7.17 -3.87
N LYS A 231 -10.23 7.63 -3.67
CA LYS A 231 -9.20 7.73 -4.72
C LYS A 231 -7.95 6.97 -4.28
N ILE A 232 -7.43 6.12 -5.15
CA ILE A 232 -6.15 5.46 -4.95
C ILE A 232 -5.04 6.47 -5.27
N LYS A 233 -4.04 6.58 -4.38
CA LYS A 233 -2.83 7.38 -4.59
C LYS A 233 -1.63 6.45 -4.59
N VAL A 234 -0.70 6.69 -5.51
CA VAL A 234 0.60 6.00 -5.58
C VAL A 234 1.65 7.10 -5.49
N GLU A 235 2.58 6.96 -4.56
CA GLU A 235 3.67 7.92 -4.36
C GLU A 235 4.93 7.37 -5.02
N GLU A 236 5.49 8.14 -5.95
CA GLU A 236 6.74 7.80 -6.63
C GLU A 236 7.91 8.43 -5.89
N ASN A 237 8.83 7.60 -5.43
CA ASN A 237 10.05 8.05 -4.76
C ASN A 237 11.26 7.76 -5.65
N THR A 238 12.05 8.79 -5.93
CA THR A 238 13.33 8.63 -6.63
C THR A 238 14.33 7.93 -5.72
N PHE A 239 14.93 6.87 -6.23
CA PHE A 239 15.90 6.07 -5.49
C PHE A 239 17.30 6.29 -6.09
N SER A 240 18.23 6.77 -5.26
CA SER A 240 19.65 6.83 -5.60
C SER A 240 20.45 5.90 -4.69
N LEU A 241 21.20 4.97 -5.26
CA LEU A 241 22.23 4.25 -4.51
C LEU A 241 23.59 4.88 -4.73
N PRO A 242 24.43 4.95 -3.69
CA PRO A 242 25.83 5.33 -3.86
C PRO A 242 26.54 4.23 -4.67
N PHE A 243 27.03 4.59 -5.86
CA PHE A 243 28.03 3.79 -6.54
C PHE A 243 29.38 4.03 -5.85
N LYS A 244 30.08 2.95 -5.54
CA LYS A 244 31.50 3.05 -5.22
C LYS A 244 32.24 3.14 -6.55
N ASP A 245 32.80 4.30 -6.84
CA ASP A 245 33.62 4.49 -8.04
C ASP A 245 34.87 3.60 -7.98
N ALA A 246 35.22 3.05 -9.13
CA ALA A 246 36.49 2.40 -9.36
C ALA A 246 37.63 3.41 -9.17
N LYS A 247 38.66 3.08 -8.39
CA LYS A 247 39.90 3.87 -8.37
C LYS A 247 40.67 3.57 -9.65
N VAL A 248 40.48 4.39 -10.68
CA VAL A 248 41.25 4.28 -11.93
C VAL A 248 42.51 5.13 -11.79
N ASP A 249 43.47 4.69 -10.96
CA ASP A 249 44.78 5.33 -10.89
C ASP A 249 45.74 4.64 -11.88
N GLN A 250 45.90 5.28 -13.03
CA GLN A 250 46.95 5.14 -14.06
C GLN A 250 47.84 3.88 -14.00
N ALA A 251 47.53 2.91 -14.86
CA ALA A 251 48.30 1.70 -15.17
C ALA A 251 49.76 1.91 -15.67
N GLN A 252 50.28 3.14 -15.69
CA GLN A 252 51.44 3.49 -16.51
C GLN A 252 52.74 3.82 -15.76
N ILE A 253 52.74 3.84 -14.42
CA ILE A 253 53.95 4.18 -13.65
C ILE A 253 54.47 2.98 -12.87
N VAL A 254 55.17 2.09 -13.57
CA VAL A 254 56.16 1.22 -12.91
C VAL A 254 57.51 1.94 -12.99
N HIS A 255 57.89 2.65 -11.94
CA HIS A 255 59.28 3.10 -11.79
C HIS A 255 60.17 1.86 -11.65
N ILE A 256 60.92 1.52 -12.69
CA ILE A 256 62.01 0.55 -12.59
C ILE A 256 63.16 1.25 -11.84
N PRO A 257 63.57 0.78 -10.65
CA PRO A 257 64.73 1.37 -9.98
C PRO A 257 65.97 0.98 -10.77
N THR A 258 66.55 1.95 -11.48
CA THR A 258 67.91 1.84 -12.00
C THR A 258 68.87 1.98 -10.81
N GLY A 259 69.82 1.05 -10.70
CA GLY A 259 70.68 0.92 -9.54
C GLY A 259 71.67 2.07 -9.34
N GLN A 260 72.18 2.11 -8.10
CA GLN A 260 73.20 2.99 -7.49
C GLN A 260 72.65 4.34 -7.03
N SER A 261 72.85 4.82 -5.79
CA SER A 261 73.85 4.51 -4.75
C SER A 261 73.23 4.68 -3.35
N PHE A 262 73.79 3.99 -2.36
CA PHE A 262 73.52 4.23 -0.94
C PHE A 262 73.80 5.70 -0.57
N ASP A 263 72.88 6.34 0.16
CA ASP A 263 73.28 7.14 1.32
C ASP A 263 72.23 7.08 2.44
N ARG A 264 72.72 7.16 3.68
CA ARG A 264 72.02 6.92 4.94
C ARG A 264 71.22 8.15 5.39
N THR A 265 70.30 7.89 6.34
CA THR A 265 69.39 8.80 7.08
C THR A 265 68.06 9.02 6.35
N SER A 266 66.87 8.84 6.92
CA SER A 266 66.42 8.89 8.31
C SER A 266 65.13 8.08 8.48
N LEU A 267 65.07 7.33 9.58
CA LEU A 267 63.95 6.50 10.00
C LEU A 267 62.99 7.33 10.87
N GLN A 268 61.70 6.99 10.76
CA GLN A 268 60.57 7.34 11.64
C GLN A 268 59.81 8.64 11.36
N LEU A 269 58.52 8.49 11.04
CA LEU A 269 57.43 9.12 11.80
C LEU A 269 56.10 8.39 11.54
N ARG A 270 55.70 7.57 12.51
CA ARG A 270 54.30 7.21 12.79
C ARG A 270 53.66 8.38 13.54
N GLN A 271 52.51 8.87 13.11
CA GLN A 271 51.51 9.55 13.96
C GLN A 271 50.15 9.49 13.24
N LYS A 272 49.21 8.67 13.74
CA LYS A 272 48.15 9.00 14.72
C LYS A 272 47.13 10.01 14.19
N PHE A 273 45.92 9.53 13.88
CA PHE A 273 44.70 10.31 14.05
C PHE A 273 43.76 9.59 15.00
N GLN A 274 43.52 10.24 16.14
CA GLN A 274 42.59 9.84 17.19
C GLN A 274 41.17 10.24 16.81
N ILE A 275 40.24 9.35 17.13
CA ILE A 275 38.80 9.57 17.23
C ILE A 275 38.54 10.56 18.39
N LYS A 276 37.74 11.59 18.14
CA LYS A 276 37.10 12.40 19.18
C LYS A 276 35.60 12.37 18.94
N ASP A 277 34.92 11.53 19.70
CA ASP A 277 33.51 11.69 20.03
C ASP A 277 33.35 12.93 20.94
N LYS A 278 32.39 13.79 20.60
CA LYS A 278 31.62 14.55 21.59
C LYS A 278 30.19 14.76 21.08
N ASN A 279 29.28 14.17 21.84
CA ASN A 279 27.85 14.44 21.91
C ASN A 279 27.52 15.94 21.89
N ASN A 280 26.40 16.28 21.25
CA ASN A 280 25.48 17.29 21.77
C ASN A 280 24.03 16.86 21.51
N TYR A 281 23.29 16.69 22.59
CA TYR A 281 21.85 16.56 22.66
C TYR A 281 21.20 17.95 22.52
N THR A 282 20.10 18.06 21.78
CA THR A 282 18.98 18.94 22.17
C THR A 282 17.67 18.37 21.63
N GLN A 283 16.68 18.33 22.53
CA GLN A 283 15.35 17.71 22.45
C GLN A 283 14.37 18.52 21.58
N MET A 284 13.32 17.85 21.08
CA MET A 284 11.86 18.18 21.16
C MET A 284 11.07 16.91 20.75
N SER A 285 10.46 16.14 21.67
CA SER A 285 9.02 16.14 22.05
C SER A 285 8.04 16.11 20.87
N GLY A 286 7.09 15.16 20.71
CA GLY A 286 6.61 14.15 21.65
C GLY A 286 5.62 13.13 21.07
N ASP A 287 5.12 12.30 21.99
CA ASP A 287 3.93 11.45 22.02
C ASP A 287 3.76 10.30 21.02
N VAL A 288 4.18 9.10 21.45
CA VAL A 288 3.62 7.82 20.98
C VAL A 288 3.14 7.02 22.19
N GLY A 289 1.82 6.81 22.26
CA GLY A 289 1.15 6.01 23.27
C GLY A 289 1.37 4.50 23.09
N PHE A 290 1.43 3.82 24.22
CA PHE A 290 1.69 2.40 24.43
C PHE A 290 0.64 1.47 23.80
N TYR A 291 1.08 0.34 23.23
CA TYR A 291 0.25 -0.85 23.04
C TYR A 291 0.68 -1.93 24.04
N GLN A 292 -0.30 -2.36 24.85
CA GLN A 292 -0.21 -3.47 25.78
C GLN A 292 -0.67 -4.75 25.03
N ILE A 293 0.19 -5.77 25.02
CA ILE A 293 -0.10 -7.10 24.47
C ILE A 293 -0.81 -7.91 25.55
N VAL A 294 -2.02 -8.38 25.27
CA VAL A 294 -2.69 -9.44 26.03
C VAL A 294 -2.70 -10.69 25.16
N ILE A 295 -2.04 -11.73 25.64
CA ILE A 295 -2.00 -13.07 25.06
C ILE A 295 -3.18 -13.85 25.65
N TYR A 296 -4.00 -14.46 24.80
CA TYR A 296 -4.90 -15.57 25.16
C TYR A 296 -4.23 -16.89 24.78
#